data_AF-A0A937A376-F1
#
_entry.id   AF-A0A937A376-F1
#
_cell.length_a   1.000
_cell.length_b   1.000
_cell.length_c   1.000
_cell.angle_alpha   90.00
_cell.angle_beta   90.00
_cell.angle_gamma   90.00
#
_symmetry.space_group_name_H-M   'P 1'
#
loop_
_entity.id
_entity.type
_entity.pdbx_description
1 polymer ?
#
loop_
_entity_poly.entity_id
_entity_poly.type
_entity_poly.pdbx_seq_one_letter_code
_entity_poly.pdbx_strand_id
1 'polypeptide(L)'
;MEKITLQEYRNLSKKEQEVLLTEKGKHLDSLKEGYYGYALYALDRFFVEVVYASSSNRIVSIKSFNSGKRLDFYVSGRKLKP
;
A
#
# COMPACT_ATOMS: atom_id res chain seq x y z
N MET A 1 -2.27 -15.68 -16.54
CA MET A 1 -1.87 -14.29 -16.25
C MET A 1 -0.48 -14.33 -15.65
N GLU A 2 0.45 -13.57 -16.22
CA GLU A 2 1.80 -13.44 -15.66
C GLU A 2 1.73 -12.67 -14.35
N LYS A 3 2.43 -13.19 -13.34
CA LYS A 3 2.55 -12.57 -12.02
C LYS A 3 3.63 -11.51 -12.08
N ILE A 4 3.34 -10.32 -11.56
CA ILE A 4 4.35 -9.26 -11.51
C ILE A 4 5.25 -9.45 -10.30
N THR A 5 6.55 -9.23 -10.47
CA THR A 5 7.50 -9.20 -9.36
C THR A 5 7.56 -7.82 -8.73
N LEU A 6 8.05 -7.75 -7.49
CA LEU A 6 8.27 -6.50 -6.78
C LEU A 6 9.17 -5.52 -7.58
N GLN A 7 10.18 -6.05 -8.26
CA GLN A 7 11.14 -5.22 -9.01
C GLN A 7 10.51 -4.64 -10.27
N GLU A 8 9.74 -5.44 -11.01
CA GLU A 8 8.98 -4.97 -12.17
C GLU A 8 7.97 -3.90 -11.75
N TYR A 9 7.23 -4.12 -10.66
CA TYR A 9 6.28 -3.15 -10.14
C TYR A 9 6.96 -1.81 -9.79
N ARG A 10 8.15 -1.85 -9.19
CA ARG A 10 8.92 -0.63 -8.86
C ARG A 10 9.41 0.13 -10.08
N ASN A 11 9.60 -0.55 -11.21
CA ASN A 11 10.03 0.06 -12.46
C ASN A 11 8.87 0.72 -13.25
N LEU A 12 7.62 0.42 -12.89
CA LEU A 12 6.45 1.08 -13.47
C LEU A 12 6.36 2.55 -13.06
N SER A 13 5.73 3.36 -13.91
CA SER A 13 5.35 4.71 -13.53
C SER A 13 4.32 4.70 -12.39
N LYS A 14 4.20 5.80 -11.65
CA LYS A 14 3.19 5.93 -10.57
C LYS A 14 1.77 5.62 -11.06
N LYS A 15 1.41 6.11 -12.24
CA LYS A 15 0.07 5.90 -12.81
C LYS A 15 -0.16 4.42 -13.12
N GLU A 16 0.83 3.73 -13.67
CA GLU A 16 0.74 2.28 -13.94
C GLU A 16 0.68 1.48 -12.64
N GLN A 17 1.44 1.87 -11.61
CA GLN A 17 1.38 1.28 -10.28
C GLN A 17 -0.03 1.39 -9.67
N GLU A 18 -0.66 2.57 -9.78
CA GLU A 18 -2.02 2.83 -9.30
C GLU A 18 -3.08 2.03 -10.07
N VAL A 19 -3.01 2.02 -11.40
CA VAL A 19 -3.93 1.24 -12.25
C VAL A 19 -3.81 -0.24 -11.91
N LEU A 20 -2.59 -0.77 -11.87
CA LEU A 20 -2.37 -2.19 -11.60
C LEU A 20 -2.82 -2.58 -10.19
N LEU A 21 -2.61 -1.71 -9.20
CA LEU A 21 -3.11 -1.93 -7.84
C LEU A 21 -4.64 -1.89 -7.77
N THR A 22 -5.28 -1.03 -8.56
CA THR A 22 -6.74 -0.93 -8.63
C THR A 22 -7.35 -2.15 -9.32
N GLU A 23 -6.70 -2.67 -10.36
CA GLU A 23 -7.20 -3.81 -11.14
C GLU A 23 -6.90 -5.16 -10.49
N LYS A 24 -5.72 -5.31 -9.89
CA LYS A 24 -5.21 -6.62 -9.40
C LYS A 24 -4.91 -6.65 -7.91
N GLY A 25 -4.78 -5.49 -7.26
CA GLY A 25 -4.49 -5.42 -5.85
C GLY A 25 -5.67 -5.86 -5.01
N LYS A 26 -5.43 -6.74 -4.05
CA LYS A 26 -6.41 -7.11 -3.03
C LYS A 26 -6.20 -6.21 -1.82
N HIS A 27 -7.17 -5.34 -1.54
CA HIS A 27 -7.17 -4.57 -0.30
C HIS A 27 -7.15 -5.52 0.91
N LEU A 28 -6.25 -5.25 1.85
CA LEU A 28 -6.11 -6.02 3.09
C LEU A 28 -6.63 -5.23 4.27
N ASP A 29 -6.15 -4.01 4.46
CA ASP A 29 -6.52 -3.17 5.60
C ASP A 29 -6.20 -1.69 5.33
N SER A 30 -6.81 -0.80 6.11
CA SER A 30 -6.58 0.64 6.03
C SER A 30 -6.51 1.27 7.42
N LEU A 31 -5.53 2.14 7.62
CA LEU A 31 -5.32 2.88 8.85
C LEU A 31 -5.40 4.38 8.57
N LYS A 32 -5.86 5.15 9.56
CA LYS A 32 -5.85 6.62 9.50
C LYS A 32 -5.08 7.15 10.70
N GLU A 33 -4.10 7.99 10.43
CA GLU A 33 -3.28 8.64 11.46
C GLU A 33 -3.20 10.14 11.15
N GLY A 34 -3.88 10.94 11.97
CA GLY A 34 -3.98 12.39 11.77
C GLY A 34 -4.47 12.76 10.38
N TYR A 35 -3.60 13.41 9.60
CA TYR A 35 -3.86 13.88 8.24
C TYR A 35 -3.54 12.86 7.14
N TYR A 36 -3.08 11.66 7.47
CA TYR A 36 -2.70 10.65 6.50
C TYR A 36 -3.55 9.38 6.65
N GLY A 37 -3.95 8.82 5.52
CA GLY A 37 -4.51 7.48 5.43
C GLY A 37 -3.50 6.54 4.78
N TYR A 38 -3.51 5.29 5.22
CA TYR A 38 -2.57 4.25 4.81
C TYR A 38 -3.37 3.02 4.42
N ALA A 39 -3.44 2.72 3.14
CA ALA A 39 -4.13 1.52 2.64
C ALA A 39 -3.11 0.46 2.24
N LEU A 40 -3.26 -0.75 2.79
CA LEU A 40 -2.43 -1.89 2.50
C LEU A 40 -3.12 -2.82 1.52
N TYR A 41 -2.40 -3.19 0.47
CA TYR A 41 -2.84 -4.10 -0.56
C TYR A 41 -1.87 -5.28 -0.68
N ALA A 42 -2.40 -6.48 -0.93
CA ALA A 42 -1.63 -7.60 -1.44
C ALA A 42 -1.69 -7.58 -2.97
N LEU A 43 -0.52 -7.74 -3.60
CA LEU A 43 -0.39 -7.87 -5.05
C LEU A 43 0.57 -9.03 -5.34
N ASP A 44 0.04 -10.08 -5.95
CA ASP A 44 0.75 -11.35 -6.21
C ASP A 44 1.48 -11.93 -4.99
N ARG A 45 2.78 -11.66 -4.85
CA ARG A 45 3.67 -12.20 -3.79
C ARG A 45 4.27 -11.11 -2.90
N PHE A 46 3.75 -9.88 -2.98
CA PHE A 46 4.23 -8.75 -2.20
C PHE A 46 3.07 -7.85 -1.76
N PHE A 47 3.41 -6.84 -0.98
CA PHE A 47 2.48 -5.87 -0.43
C PHE A 47 2.78 -4.47 -0.94
N VAL A 48 1.74 -3.66 -1.03
CA VAL A 48 1.80 -2.25 -1.43
C VAL A 48 1.05 -1.41 -0.41
N GLU A 49 1.75 -0.45 0.19
CA GLU A 49 1.19 0.58 1.07
C GLU A 49 0.98 1.85 0.25
N VAL A 50 -0.26 2.31 0.19
CA VAL A 50 -0.65 3.58 -0.41
C VAL A 50 -0.92 4.57 0.71
N VAL A 51 -0.11 5.62 0.77
CA VAL A 51 -0.28 6.73 1.70
C VAL A 51 -0.99 7.86 0.97
N TYR A 52 -2.10 8.34 1.51
CA TYR A 52 -2.86 9.46 0.97
C TYR A 52 -3.09 10.53 2.03
N ALA A 53 -3.09 11.80 1.63
CA ALA A 53 -3.43 12.90 2.52
C ALA A 53 -4.95 12.93 2.69
N SER A 54 -5.44 12.70 3.90
CA SER A 54 -6.88 12.69 4.24
C SER A 54 -7.59 14.01 3.91
N SER A 55 -6.87 15.14 3.92
CA SER A 55 -7.44 16.46 3.64
C SER A 55 -7.64 16.76 2.15
N SER A 56 -6.86 16.12 1.26
CA SER A 56 -6.92 16.38 -0.19
C SER A 56 -7.19 15.13 -1.02
N ASN A 57 -7.32 13.98 -0.37
CA ASN A 57 -7.41 12.65 -0.96
C ASN A 57 -6.36 12.37 -2.05
N ARG A 58 -5.20 13.04 -1.96
CA ARG A 58 -4.10 12.88 -2.90
C ARG A 58 -3.16 11.79 -2.41
N ILE A 59 -2.77 10.89 -3.31
CA ILE A 59 -1.74 9.90 -3.05
C ILE A 59 -0.42 10.63 -2.82
N VAL A 60 0.12 10.49 -1.62
CA VAL A 60 1.39 11.08 -1.17
C VAL A 60 2.53 10.13 -1.51
N SER A 61 2.32 8.82 -1.35
CA SER A 61 3.36 7.82 -1.57
C SER A 61 2.77 6.44 -1.86
N ILE A 62 3.50 5.66 -2.67
CA ILE A 62 3.24 4.24 -2.90
C ILE A 62 4.53 3.51 -2.57
N LYS A 63 4.46 2.52 -1.68
CA LYS A 63 5.62 1.76 -1.23
C LYS A 63 5.35 0.27 -1.31
N SER A 64 6.20 -0.45 -2.04
CA SER A 64 6.08 -1.89 -2.25
C SER A 64 7.15 -2.68 -1.48
N PHE A 65 6.77 -3.81 -0.88
CA PHE A 65 7.64 -4.63 -0.03
C PHE A 65 7.15 -6.08 0.11
N ASN A 66 8.07 -7.04 0.37
CA ASN A 66 7.72 -8.47 0.48
C ASN A 66 7.30 -8.87 1.91
N SER A 67 7.92 -8.29 2.94
CA SER A 67 7.65 -8.58 4.35
C SER A 67 8.38 -7.57 5.25
N GLY A 68 8.10 -7.58 6.56
CA GLY A 68 8.89 -6.86 7.57
C GLY A 68 8.06 -5.91 8.44
N LYS A 69 8.77 -5.03 9.18
CA LYS A 69 8.21 -4.10 10.20
C LYS A 69 6.98 -3.30 9.75
N ARG A 70 6.79 -3.09 8.44
CA ARG A 70 5.60 -2.43 7.89
C ARG A 70 4.32 -3.24 8.11
N LEU A 71 4.35 -4.56 7.94
CA LEU A 71 3.20 -5.42 8.24
C LEU A 71 2.88 -5.41 9.73
N ASP A 72 3.89 -5.29 10.59
CA ASP A 72 3.67 -5.23 12.03
C ASP A 72 2.75 -4.06 12.41
N PHE A 73 2.75 -2.93 11.68
CA PHE A 73 1.81 -1.83 11.92
C PHE A 73 0.35 -2.23 11.69
N TYR A 74 0.08 -3.15 10.77
CA TYR A 74 -1.26 -3.63 10.45
C TYR A 74 -1.66 -4.84 11.30
N VAL A 75 -0.71 -5.73 11.62
CA VAL A 75 -0.98 -6.97 12.35
C VAL A 75 -1.00 -6.77 13.87
N SER A 76 -0.18 -5.87 14.41
CA SER A 76 -0.01 -5.74 15.86
C SER A 76 -1.20 -5.11 16.59
N GLY A 77 -2.28 -4.73 15.89
CA GLY A 77 -3.47 -4.15 16.49
C GLY A 77 -3.16 -2.94 17.38
N ARG A 78 -2.00 -2.30 17.20
CA ARG A 78 -1.62 -1.10 17.92
C ARG A 78 -2.55 -0.01 17.44
N LYS A 79 -3.69 0.11 18.13
CA LYS A 79 -4.33 1.40 18.39
C LYS A 79 -3.21 2.28 18.91
N LEU A 80 -2.60 3.05 18.02
CA LEU A 80 -1.69 4.12 18.40
C LEU A 80 -2.51 4.97 19.37
N LYS A 81 -2.08 4.96 20.64
CA LYS A 81 -2.75 5.73 21.68
C LYS A 81 -2.78 7.21 21.25
N PRO A 82 -3.89 7.90 21.55
CA PRO A 82 -4.11 9.29 21.15
C PRO A 82 -3.01 10.23 21.64
#